data_AF-R9JGJ9-F1
#
_entry.id   AF-R9JGJ9-F1
#
_cell.length_a   1.000
_cell.length_b   1.000
_cell.length_c   1.000
_cell.angle_alpha   90.00
_cell.angle_beta   90.00
_cell.angle_gamma   90.00
#
_symmetry.space_group_name_H-M   'P 1'
#
loop_
_entity.id
_entity.type
_entity.pdbx_description
1 polymer ?
#
loop_
_entity_poly.entity_id
_entity_poly.type
_entity_poly.pdbx_seq_one_letter_code
_entity_poly.pdbx_strand_id
1 'polypeptide(L)'
;MITMDGVKQISKKISLENGISENDLSEDVSEIVYRTDVFECDDASVIDRHIDIGYSFGDYYEVHEDSPLFQFICALCNLSLEQEEEEREKFLWKSTR
;
A
#
# COMPACT_ATOMS: atom_id res chain seq x y z
N MET A 1 -11.69 1.72 4.22
CA MET A 1 -10.62 2.04 5.17
C MET A 1 -10.48 0.86 6.12
N ILE A 2 -9.28 0.31 6.27
CA ILE A 2 -9.01 -0.85 7.14
C ILE A 2 -8.88 -0.42 8.61
N THR A 3 -8.95 -1.38 9.51
CA THR A 3 -8.76 -1.16 10.94
C THR A 3 -7.29 -1.26 11.33
N MET A 4 -6.95 -0.88 12.56
CA MET A 4 -5.62 -1.09 13.12
C MET A 4 -5.19 -2.57 13.11
N ASP A 5 -6.13 -3.51 13.25
CA ASP A 5 -5.82 -4.94 13.09
C ASP A 5 -5.41 -5.30 11.66
N GLY A 6 -5.93 -4.58 10.66
CA GLY A 6 -5.46 -4.67 9.28
C GLY A 6 -4.02 -4.16 9.13
N VAL A 7 -3.71 -3.01 9.73
CA VAL A 7 -2.35 -2.43 9.74
C VAL A 7 -1.35 -3.38 10.41
N LYS A 8 -1.74 -4.02 11.52
CA LYS A 8 -0.93 -5.05 12.21
C LYS A 8 -0.65 -6.26 11.32
N GLN A 9 -1.64 -6.73 10.58
CA GLN A 9 -1.45 -7.85 9.64
C GLN A 9 -0.50 -7.49 8.50
N ILE A 10 -0.62 -6.28 7.95
CA ILE A 10 0.28 -5.75 6.91
C ILE A 10 1.71 -5.66 7.45
N SER A 11 1.88 -5.02 8.60
CA SER A 11 3.18 -4.84 9.26
C SER A 11 3.86 -6.18 9.54
N LYS A 12 3.11 -7.16 10.04
CA LYS A 12 3.62 -8.53 10.25
C LYS A 12 4.09 -9.18 8.95
N LYS A 13 3.34 -9.00 7.85
CA LYS A 13 3.72 -9.57 6.55
C LYS A 13 4.99 -8.93 5.99
N ILE A 14 5.15 -7.61 6.15
CA ILE A 14 6.38 -6.89 5.79
C ILE A 14 7.58 -7.44 6.57
N SER A 15 7.45 -7.60 7.89
CA SER A 15 8.54 -8.15 8.71
C SER A 15 8.95 -9.56 8.28
N LEU A 16 7.96 -10.41 7.94
CA LEU A 16 8.21 -11.78 7.45
C LEU A 16 8.92 -11.80 6.09
N GLU A 17 8.53 -10.95 5.13
CA GLU A 17 9.15 -10.91 3.80
C GLU A 17 10.57 -10.33 3.83
N ASN A 18 10.83 -9.37 4.72
CA ASN A 18 12.13 -8.71 4.83
C ASN A 18 13.07 -9.36 5.87
N GLY A 19 12.64 -10.42 6.55
CA GLY A 19 13.44 -11.08 7.60
C GLY A 19 13.77 -10.17 8.79
N ILE A 20 12.96 -9.14 9.01
CA ILE A 20 13.13 -8.17 10.10
C ILE A 20 12.53 -8.77 11.37
N SER A 21 13.19 -8.50 12.51
CA SER A 21 12.69 -8.80 13.86
C SER A 21 11.20 -8.43 14.01
N GLU A 22 10.44 -9.17 14.82
CA GLU A 22 9.01 -8.96 15.11
C GLU A 22 8.71 -7.66 15.89
N ASN A 23 9.45 -6.57 15.67
CA ASN A 23 9.04 -5.27 16.15
C ASN A 23 7.76 -4.88 15.39
N ASP A 24 6.68 -4.69 16.14
CA ASP A 24 5.39 -4.27 15.61
C ASP A 24 5.47 -2.78 15.21
N LEU A 25 5.86 -2.52 13.96
CA LEU A 25 5.91 -1.16 13.38
C LEU A 25 4.51 -0.61 13.06
N SER A 26 3.43 -1.35 13.35
CA SER A 26 2.07 -0.92 13.01
C SER A 26 1.65 0.38 13.69
N GLU A 27 2.19 0.65 14.89
CA GLU A 27 1.91 1.90 15.60
C GLU A 27 2.60 3.12 14.99
N ASP A 28 3.69 2.89 14.24
CA ASP A 28 4.45 3.95 13.58
C ASP A 28 3.88 4.30 12.21
N VAL A 29 3.09 3.40 11.59
CA VAL A 29 2.41 3.70 10.33
C VAL A 29 1.56 4.95 10.52
N SER A 30 1.66 5.92 9.61
CA SER A 30 0.89 7.17 9.60
C SER A 30 -0.22 7.15 8.54
N GLU A 31 0.01 6.48 7.41
CA GLU A 31 -0.98 6.25 6.36
C GLU A 31 -0.63 5.03 5.50
N ILE A 32 -1.67 4.46 4.88
CA ILE A 32 -1.53 3.46 3.83
C ILE A 32 -2.41 3.91 2.67
N VAL A 33 -1.81 4.06 1.49
CA VAL A 33 -2.45 4.68 0.33
C VAL A 33 -2.26 3.79 -0.88
N TYR A 34 -3.35 3.42 -1.54
CA TYR A 34 -3.30 2.80 -2.85
C TYR A 34 -3.24 3.90 -3.91
N ARG A 35 -2.31 3.79 -4.85
CA ARG A 35 -2.09 4.74 -5.94
C ARG A 35 -2.17 4.02 -7.29
N THR A 36 -2.80 4.71 -8.23
CA THR A 36 -2.75 4.40 -9.65
C THR A 36 -2.19 5.63 -10.33
N ASP A 37 -1.02 5.50 -10.96
CA ASP A 37 -0.38 6.55 -11.74
C ASP A 37 -0.53 6.21 -13.23
N VAL A 38 -0.85 7.23 -14.05
CA VAL A 38 -1.06 7.06 -15.49
C VAL A 38 -0.06 7.91 -16.24
N PHE A 39 0.86 7.25 -16.93
CA PHE A 39 1.86 7.89 -17.77
C PHE A 39 1.41 7.86 -19.22
N GLU A 40 1.11 9.02 -19.79
CA GLU A 40 0.83 9.13 -21.22
C GLU A 40 2.13 9.04 -22.03
N CYS A 41 2.22 8.03 -22.88
CA CYS A 41 3.21 7.92 -23.94
C CYS A 41 2.51 8.10 -25.28
N ASP A 42 3.21 8.61 -26.31
CA ASP A 42 2.63 9.05 -27.59
C ASP A 42 1.49 8.15 -28.15
N ASP A 43 1.67 6.82 -28.13
CA ASP A 43 0.69 5.86 -28.66
C ASP A 43 0.01 4.96 -27.61
N ALA A 44 0.34 5.10 -26.32
CA ALA A 44 -0.18 4.23 -25.25
C ALA A 44 -0.08 4.88 -23.85
N SER A 45 -1.01 4.54 -22.96
CA SER A 45 -0.85 4.82 -21.53
C SER A 45 -0.18 3.66 -20.81
N VAL A 46 0.73 3.98 -19.89
CA VAL A 46 1.28 3.02 -18.93
C VAL A 46 0.64 3.30 -17.58
N ILE A 47 0.04 2.26 -16.99
CA ILE A 47 -0.57 2.34 -15.67
C ILE A 47 0.39 1.68 -14.68
N ASP A 48 0.84 2.43 -13.69
CA ASP A 48 1.58 1.91 -12.55
C ASP A 48 0.68 1.88 -11.31
N ARG A 49 0.59 0.73 -10.65
CA ARG A 49 -0.15 0.57 -9.42
C ARG A 49 0.80 0.23 -8.29
N HIS A 50 0.68 0.94 -7.19
CA HIS A 50 1.48 0.67 -6.01
C HIS A 50 0.73 1.06 -4.73
N ILE A 51 1.22 0.58 -3.60
CA ILE A 51 0.71 0.97 -2.29
C ILE A 51 1.85 1.60 -1.50
N ASP A 52 1.61 2.81 -1.02
CA ASP A 52 2.53 3.50 -0.13
C ASP A 52 2.14 3.25 1.32
N ILE A 53 3.14 2.93 2.13
CA ILE A 53 3.02 2.84 3.58
C ILE A 53 3.91 3.93 4.17
N GLY A 54 3.29 5.01 4.65
CA GLY A 54 3.99 6.10 5.32
C GLY A 54 4.15 5.82 6.80
N TYR A 55 5.28 6.23 7.39
CA TYR A 55 5.55 6.15 8.82
C TYR A 55 5.66 7.55 9.45
N SER A 56 5.41 7.63 10.76
CA SER A 56 5.32 8.88 11.52
C SER A 56 6.62 9.69 11.57
N PHE A 57 7.76 9.07 11.25
CA PHE A 57 9.08 9.70 11.21
C PHE A 57 9.55 10.08 9.80
N GLY A 58 8.67 9.99 8.80
CA GLY A 58 8.94 10.40 7.42
C GLY A 58 9.51 9.31 6.52
N ASP A 59 9.74 8.10 7.06
CA ASP A 59 10.06 6.93 6.24
C ASP A 59 8.82 6.48 5.45
N TYR A 60 9.06 5.87 4.29
CA TYR A 60 8.02 5.28 3.45
C TYR A 60 8.46 3.91 2.94
N TYR A 61 7.49 3.02 2.75
CA TYR A 61 7.68 1.72 2.14
C TYR A 61 6.71 1.58 0.98
N GLU A 62 7.25 1.57 -0.24
CA GLU A 62 6.49 1.41 -1.48
C GLU A 62 6.34 -0.08 -1.80
N VAL A 63 5.10 -0.48 -2.11
CA VAL A 63 4.73 -1.86 -2.42
C VAL A 63 4.29 -1.92 -3.88
N HIS A 64 5.15 -2.48 -4.74
CA HIS A 64 4.86 -2.66 -6.16
C HIS A 64 3.78 -3.72 -6.43
N GLU A 65 3.01 -3.54 -7.51
CA GLU A 65 1.92 -4.42 -7.93
C GLU A 65 2.28 -5.90 -8.06
N ASP A 66 3.51 -6.18 -8.51
CA ASP A 66 4.02 -7.54 -8.73
C ASP A 66 4.39 -8.27 -7.42
N SER A 67 4.39 -7.56 -6.29
CA SER A 67 4.75 -8.13 -5.00
C SER A 67 3.60 -8.96 -4.38
N PRO A 68 3.92 -10.05 -3.64
CA PRO A 68 2.93 -10.79 -2.86
C PRO A 68 2.23 -9.94 -1.78
N LEU A 69 2.91 -8.91 -1.26
CA LEU A 69 2.35 -7.99 -0.28
C LEU A 69 1.25 -7.11 -0.90
N PHE A 70 1.44 -6.63 -2.12
CA PHE A 70 0.41 -5.86 -2.82
C PHE A 70 -0.89 -6.64 -2.93
N GLN A 71 -0.81 -7.88 -3.46
CA GLN A 71 -1.97 -8.75 -3.63
C GLN A 71 -2.66 -9.05 -2.29
N PHE A 72 -1.88 -9.22 -1.21
CA PHE A 72 -2.41 -9.39 0.13
C PHE A 72 -3.18 -8.17 0.63
N ILE A 73 -2.63 -6.96 0.46
CA ILE A 73 -3.28 -5.72 0.89
C ILE A 73 -4.55 -5.47 0.06
N CYS A 74 -4.51 -5.71 -1.25
CA CYS A 74 -5.68 -5.62 -2.12
C CYS A 74 -6.80 -6.56 -1.66
N ALA A 75 -6.47 -7.82 -1.36
CA ALA A 75 -7.44 -8.80 -0.85
C ALA A 75 -8.00 -8.39 0.52
N LEU A 76 -7.16 -7.90 1.43
CA LEU A 76 -7.58 -7.42 2.75
C LEU A 76 -8.52 -6.21 2.66
N CYS A 77 -8.31 -5.35 1.66
CA CYS A 77 -9.07 -4.12 1.45
C CYS A 77 -10.25 -4.27 0.47
N ASN A 78 -10.49 -5.47 -0.07
CA ASN A 78 -11.41 -5.72 -1.18
C ASN A 78 -11.24 -4.71 -2.33
N LEU A 79 -10.00 -4.45 -2.75
CA LEU A 79 -9.72 -3.60 -3.90
C LEU A 79 -10.00 -4.37 -5.19
N SER A 80 -10.84 -3.80 -6.05
CA SER A 80 -10.98 -4.27 -7.43
C SER A 80 -9.89 -3.63 -8.26
N LEU A 81 -9.03 -4.45 -8.88
CA LEU A 81 -7.98 -4.00 -9.82
C LEU A 81 -8.56 -3.82 -11.23
N GLU A 82 -9.82 -3.37 -11.34
CA GLU A 82 -10.41 -3.01 -12.64
C GLU A 82 -9.53 -1.98 -13.34
N GLN A 83 -9.66 -1.87 -14.66
CA GLN A 83 -8.87 -0.94 -15.48
C GLN A 83 -9.17 0.50 -15.03
N GLU A 84 -8.44 0.96 -14.03
CA GLU A 84 -8.39 2.35 -13.63
C GLU A 84 -7.55 3.06 -14.68
N GLU A 85 -8.25 3.69 -15.64
CA GLU A 85 -7.63 4.46 -16.74
C GLU A 85 -7.28 5.90 -16.33
N GLU A 86 -7.44 6.24 -15.05
CA GLU A 86 -7.25 7.57 -14.49
C GLU A 86 -6.36 7.52 -13.26
N GLU A 87 -5.57 8.58 -13.03
CA GLU A 87 -4.80 8.76 -11.80
C GLU A 87 -5.73 8.77 -10.58
N ARG A 88 -5.43 7.92 -9.59
CA ARG A 88 -6.26 7.76 -8.39
C ARG A 88 -5.41 7.57 -7.15
N GLU A 89 -5.84 8.24 -6.08
CA GLU A 89 -5.31 8.05 -4.74
C GLU A 89 -6.44 7.59 -3.81
N LYS A 90 -6.23 6.49 -3.10
CA LYS A 90 -7.20 5.92 -2.17
C LYS A 90 -6.55 5.60 -0.84
N PHE A 91 -6.87 6.39 0.18
CA PHE A 91 -6.49 6.10 1.56
C PHE A 91 -7.13 4.79 2.05
N LEU A 92 -6.30 3.77 2.21
CA LEU A 92 -6.69 2.49 2.81
C LEU A 92 -6.69 2.61 4.32
N TRP A 93 -5.75 3.38 4.88
CA TRP A 93 -5.67 3.69 6.30
C TRP A 93 -5.05 5.08 6.51
N LYS A 94 -5.48 5.75 7.57
CA LYS A 94 -4.86 7.00 8.03
C LYS A 94 -4.93 7.08 9.55
N SER A 95 -3.81 7.36 10.18
CA SER A 95 -3.75 7.59 11.62
C SER A 95 -4.58 8.82 11.97
N THR A 96 -5.28 8.77 13.10
CA THR A 96 -5.99 9.92 13.68
C THR A 96 -5.20 10.56 14.82
N ARG A 97 -3.94 10.16 15.00
CA ARG A 97 -3.03 10.71 16.03
C ARG A 97 -2.52 12.09 15.64
#